data_AF-A0A1J6IN27-F1
#
_entry.id   AF-A0A1J6IN27-F1
#
_cell.length_a   1.000
_cell.length_b   1.000
_cell.length_c   1.000
_cell.angle_alpha   90.00
_cell.angle_beta   90.00
_cell.angle_gamma   90.00
#
_symmetry.space_group_name_H-M   'P 1'
#
loop_
_entity.id
_entity.type
_entity.pdbx_description
1 polymer ?
#
loop_
_entity_poly.entity_id
_entity_poly.type
_entity_poly.pdbx_seq_one_letter_code
_entity_poly.pdbx_strand_id
1 'polypeptide(L)'
;IIRIFFILGNSEAKKVRGPTLVKDIWKLPPGKTVDVSFNNRNQAIGKEGRKLASFLGIIARTPELTPLHVDDWRNFDKEEKKKLVDFVRKKFSIPKRGEA
;
A
#
# COMPACT_ATOMS: atom_id res chain seq x y z
N ILE A 1 -16.40 -6.32 -7.02
CA ILE A 1 -17.47 -5.29 -7.04
C ILE A 1 -18.22 -5.35 -5.72
N ILE A 2 -17.85 -4.53 -4.74
CA ILE A 2 -18.69 -4.28 -3.56
C ILE A 2 -18.82 -2.77 -3.46
N ARG A 3 -19.82 -2.25 -4.16
CA ARG A 3 -20.36 -0.92 -3.93
C ARG A 3 -21.00 -0.95 -2.55
N ILE A 4 -20.39 -0.30 -1.57
CA ILE A 4 -21.04 0.01 -0.29
C ILE A 4 -22.06 1.11 -0.58
N PHE A 5 -23.19 0.71 -1.17
CA PHE A 5 -24.44 1.45 -1.17
C PHE A 5 -25.29 0.84 -0.07
N PHE A 6 -25.17 1.34 1.15
CA PHE A 6 -26.17 1.07 2.17
C PHE A 6 -26.17 2.17 3.23
N ILE A 7 -26.77 3.31 2.91
CA ILE A 7 -27.51 4.14 3.88
C ILE A 7 -28.69 4.78 3.12
N LEU A 8 -29.84 4.10 3.08
CA LEU A 8 -31.14 4.76 2.93
C LEU A 8 -31.64 5.03 4.34
N GLY A 9 -31.33 6.23 4.84
CA GLY A 9 -31.77 6.75 6.11
C GLY A 9 -31.62 8.26 6.06
N ASN A 10 -32.73 8.98 5.96
CA ASN A 10 -32.79 10.42 5.80
C ASN A 10 -32.36 11.12 7.10
N SER A 11 -31.05 11.29 7.27
CA SER A 11 -30.40 12.17 8.24
C SER A 11 -29.17 12.71 7.52
N GLU A 12 -28.94 14.02 7.53
CA GLU A 12 -27.82 14.68 6.84
C GLU A 12 -26.57 13.79 6.82
N ALA A 13 -26.18 13.33 5.62
CA ALA A 13 -25.13 12.33 5.47
C ALA A 13 -23.85 12.83 6.14
N LYS A 14 -23.48 12.21 7.27
CA LYS A 14 -22.26 12.57 7.99
C LYS A 14 -21.09 12.53 7.02
N LYS A 15 -20.29 13.62 6.97
CA LYS A 15 -19.06 13.66 6.19
C LYS A 15 -18.12 12.58 6.69
N VAL A 16 -18.08 11.45 5.98
CA VAL A 16 -17.10 10.40 6.22
C VAL A 16 -15.82 10.73 5.46
N ARG A 17 -14.67 10.33 6.00
CA ARG A 17 -13.41 10.45 5.29
C ARG A 17 -13.41 9.48 4.09
N GLY A 18 -13.15 9.99 2.90
CA GLY A 18 -12.98 9.16 1.71
C GLY A 18 -11.74 8.26 1.79
N PRO A 19 -11.62 7.27 0.90
CA PRO A 19 -10.47 6.37 0.88
C PRO A 19 -9.16 7.13 0.61
N THR A 20 -8.09 6.73 1.31
CA THR A 20 -6.73 7.21 1.01
C THR A 20 -6.26 6.58 -0.30
N LEU A 21 -5.94 7.39 -1.30
CA LEU A 21 -5.55 6.91 -2.64
C LEU A 21 -4.06 7.04 -2.96
N VAL A 22 -3.33 7.92 -2.26
CA VAL A 22 -1.88 8.15 -2.43
C VAL A 22 -1.44 8.31 -3.90
N LYS A 23 -2.23 9.06 -4.69
CA LYS A 23 -2.12 9.15 -6.17
C LYS A 23 -0.73 9.57 -6.66
N ASP A 24 -0.06 10.45 -5.92
CA ASP A 24 1.24 11.00 -6.32
C ASP A 24 2.33 9.91 -6.37
N ILE A 25 2.22 8.89 -5.52
CA ILE A 25 3.16 7.76 -5.50
C ILE A 25 2.89 6.80 -6.66
N TRP A 26 1.63 6.56 -6.99
CA TRP A 26 1.26 5.77 -8.17
C TRP A 26 1.83 6.37 -9.45
N LYS A 27 1.74 7.69 -9.59
CA LYS A 27 2.20 8.46 -10.75
C LYS A 27 3.67 8.88 -10.71
N LEU A 28 4.43 8.42 -9.70
CA LEU A 28 5.85 8.77 -9.56
C LEU A 28 6.63 8.35 -10.83
N PRO A 29 7.42 9.26 -11.43
CA PRO A 29 8.14 8.97 -12.66
C PRO A 29 9.21 7.89 -12.45
N PRO A 30 9.58 7.13 -13.50
CA PRO A 30 10.63 6.12 -13.41
C PRO A 30 11.94 6.73 -12.87
N GLY A 31 12.63 5.99 -12.01
CA GLY A 31 13.90 6.43 -11.42
C GLY A 31 13.78 7.42 -10.26
N LYS A 32 12.57 7.88 -9.91
CA LYS A 32 12.32 8.60 -8.65
C LYS A 32 11.75 7.64 -7.62
N THR A 33 12.19 7.79 -6.38
CA THR A 33 11.69 7.06 -5.21
C THR A 33 11.40 8.04 -4.09
N VAL A 34 10.47 7.67 -3.21
CA VAL A 34 10.22 8.37 -1.95
C VAL A 34 11.21 7.82 -0.93
N ASP A 35 12.04 8.70 -0.37
CA ASP A 35 12.95 8.32 0.70
C ASP A 35 12.18 8.11 2.01
N VAL A 36 12.43 6.98 2.66
CA VAL A 36 11.74 6.60 3.90
C VAL A 36 12.78 6.42 4.97
N SER A 37 12.66 7.20 6.05
CA SER A 37 13.52 7.02 7.22
C SER A 37 13.09 5.78 8.00
N PHE A 38 14.07 4.99 8.44
CA PHE A 38 13.87 3.82 9.29
C PHE A 38 14.55 4.04 10.64
N ASN A 39 13.98 3.48 11.71
CA ASN A 39 14.65 3.42 13.01
C ASN A 39 15.54 2.17 13.12
N ASN A 40 16.28 2.04 14.22
CA ASN A 40 17.18 0.91 14.50
C ASN A 40 16.47 -0.46 14.57
N ARG A 41 15.14 -0.49 14.52
CA ARG A 41 14.31 -1.71 14.45
C ARG A 41 13.79 -1.97 13.03
N ASN A 42 14.31 -1.28 12.02
CA ASN A 42 13.84 -1.31 10.63
C ASN A 42 12.36 -0.91 10.48
N GLN A 43 11.83 -0.07 11.38
CA GLN A 43 10.46 0.44 11.26
C GLN A 43 10.50 1.78 10.54
N ALA A 44 9.67 1.93 9.51
CA ALA A 44 9.51 3.17 8.79
C ALA A 44 8.89 4.24 9.71
N ILE A 45 9.52 5.41 9.80
CA ILE A 45 9.09 6.52 10.67
C ILE A 45 8.73 7.76 9.86
N GLY A 46 8.05 8.71 10.51
CA GLY A 46 7.73 10.02 9.93
C GLY A 46 6.56 10.02 8.93
N LYS A 47 6.49 11.06 8.12
CA LYS A 47 5.42 11.27 7.13
C LYS A 47 5.50 10.27 5.97
N GLU A 48 6.71 10.01 5.49
CA GLU A 48 6.92 9.10 4.36
C GLU A 48 6.71 7.64 4.76
N GLY A 49 7.06 7.24 5.99
CA GLY A 49 6.71 5.91 6.53
C GLY A 49 5.19 5.67 6.59
N ARG A 50 4.40 6.69 6.96
CA ARG A 50 2.92 6.60 6.93
C ARG A 50 2.37 6.46 5.50
N LYS A 51 3.00 7.11 4.52
CA LYS A 51 2.64 6.94 3.10
C LYS A 51 2.99 5.55 2.59
N LEU A 52 4.15 5.01 2.97
CA LEU A 52 4.52 3.62 2.68
C LEU A 52 3.48 2.65 3.23
N ALA A 53 3.10 2.77 4.51
CA ALA A 53 2.07 1.94 5.12
C ALA A 53 0.72 2.07 4.39
N SER A 54 0.31 3.29 4.03
CA SER A 54 -0.93 3.53 3.29
C SER A 54 -0.89 2.89 1.90
N PHE A 55 0.25 2.99 1.20
CA PHE A 55 0.44 2.42 -0.14
C PHE A 55 0.39 0.89 -0.11
N LEU A 56 1.10 0.27 0.84
CA LEU A 56 1.05 -1.18 1.05
C LEU A 56 -0.38 -1.65 1.36
N GLY A 57 -1.12 -0.90 2.18
CA GLY A 57 -2.52 -1.18 2.46
C GLY A 57 -3.46 -1.02 1.26
N ILE A 58 -3.11 -0.21 0.25
CA ILE A 58 -3.84 -0.18 -1.03
C ILE A 58 -3.51 -1.43 -1.83
N ILE A 59 -2.23 -1.77 -2.00
CA ILE A 59 -1.81 -2.97 -2.74
C ILE A 59 -2.55 -4.20 -2.22
N ALA A 60 -2.50 -4.43 -0.90
CA ALA A 60 -3.11 -5.59 -0.26
C ALA A 60 -4.63 -5.71 -0.43
N ARG A 61 -5.31 -4.61 -0.78
CA ARG A 61 -6.76 -4.56 -1.00
C ARG A 61 -7.14 -4.49 -2.48
N THR A 62 -6.16 -4.40 -3.38
CA THR A 62 -6.35 -4.36 -4.83
C THR A 62 -6.32 -5.80 -5.37
N PRO A 63 -7.46 -6.41 -5.74
CA PRO A 63 -7.51 -7.81 -6.13
C PRO A 63 -6.67 -8.13 -7.37
N GLU A 64 -6.43 -7.13 -8.23
CA GLU A 64 -5.60 -7.24 -9.43
C GLU A 64 -4.10 -7.38 -9.09
N LEU A 65 -3.69 -6.98 -7.89
CA LEU A 65 -2.31 -7.05 -7.42
C LEU A 65 -2.10 -8.18 -6.40
N THR A 66 -3.06 -8.35 -5.49
CA THR A 66 -3.08 -9.42 -4.50
C THR A 66 -4.41 -10.15 -4.59
N PRO A 67 -4.46 -11.32 -5.24
CA PRO A 67 -5.67 -12.07 -5.43
C PRO A 67 -6.29 -12.50 -4.10
N LEU A 68 -7.58 -12.25 -3.93
CA LEU A 68 -8.32 -12.59 -2.70
C LEU A 68 -8.72 -14.08 -2.60
N HIS A 69 -8.49 -14.87 -3.66
CA HIS A 69 -8.84 -16.30 -3.67
C HIS A 69 -7.80 -17.19 -2.97
N VAL A 70 -6.66 -16.61 -2.57
CA VAL A 70 -5.62 -17.31 -1.84
C VAL A 70 -5.75 -16.97 -0.36
N ASP A 71 -6.26 -17.90 0.42
CA ASP A 71 -6.55 -17.68 1.85
C ASP A 71 -5.28 -17.58 2.71
N ASP A 72 -4.19 -18.25 2.30
CA ASP A 72 -2.91 -18.22 3.00
C ASP A 72 -1.84 -17.53 2.14
N TRP A 73 -1.29 -16.44 2.65
CA TRP A 73 -0.18 -15.73 2.01
C TRP A 73 0.99 -16.65 1.67
N ARG A 74 1.25 -17.72 2.43
CA ARG A 74 2.31 -18.70 2.15
C ARG A 74 2.11 -19.39 0.81
N ASN A 75 0.85 -19.60 0.40
CA ASN A 75 0.46 -20.26 -0.85
C ASN A 75 0.46 -19.32 -2.06
N PHE A 76 0.50 -18.01 -1.84
CA PHE A 76 0.58 -17.04 -2.93
C PHE A 76 1.90 -17.19 -3.70
N ASP A 77 1.85 -17.07 -5.04
CA ASP A 77 3.00 -17.37 -5.91
C ASP A 77 4.23 -16.52 -5.52
N LYS A 78 5.39 -17.19 -5.46
CA LYS A 78 6.67 -16.55 -5.14
C LYS A 78 7.06 -15.50 -6.18
N GLU A 79 6.80 -15.75 -7.46
CA GLU A 79 7.13 -14.78 -8.51
C GLU A 79 6.21 -13.56 -8.45
N GLU A 80 4.92 -13.74 -8.15
CA GLU A 80 4.00 -12.63 -7.94
C GLU A 80 4.36 -11.81 -6.70
N LYS A 81 4.72 -12.46 -5.58
CA LYS A 81 5.26 -11.78 -4.38
C LYS A 81 6.48 -10.94 -4.72
N LYS A 82 7.41 -11.50 -5.50
CA LYS A 82 8.63 -10.81 -5.92
C LYS A 82 8.30 -9.59 -6.76
N LYS A 83 7.40 -9.70 -7.73
CA LYS A 83 6.91 -8.58 -8.54
C LYS A 83 6.30 -7.46 -7.68
N LEU A 84 5.54 -7.81 -6.64
CA LEU A 84 4.97 -6.82 -5.71
C LEU A 84 6.06 -6.11 -4.90
N VAL A 85 7.03 -6.85 -4.36
CA VAL A 85 8.15 -6.26 -3.62
C VAL A 85 8.97 -5.34 -4.52
N ASP A 86 9.27 -5.77 -5.74
CA ASP A 86 10.00 -4.96 -6.73
C ASP A 86 9.20 -3.71 -7.12
N PHE A 87 7.88 -3.82 -7.25
CA PHE A 87 6.99 -2.69 -7.50
C PHE A 87 7.04 -1.66 -6.37
N VAL A 88 7.01 -2.10 -5.11
CA VAL A 88 7.15 -1.21 -3.94
C VAL A 88 8.53 -0.55 -3.93
N ARG A 89 9.61 -1.30 -4.20
CA ARG A 89 10.99 -0.78 -4.24
C ARG A 89 11.23 0.22 -5.37
N LYS A 90 10.48 0.14 -6.48
CA LYS A 90 10.49 1.17 -7.54
C LYS A 90 9.89 2.51 -7.09
N LYS A 91 9.09 2.52 -6.02
CA LYS A 91 8.39 3.71 -5.52
C LYS A 91 8.99 4.25 -4.23
N PHE A 92 9.62 3.41 -3.42
CA PHE A 92 10.20 3.77 -2.12
C PHE A 92 11.64 3.29 -2.00
N SER A 93 12.49 4.15 -1.43
CA SER A 93 13.82 3.77 -0.98
C SER A 93 13.68 2.95 0.30
N ILE A 94 13.92 1.63 0.21
CA ILE A 94 13.85 0.71 1.35
C ILE A 94 15.21 0.02 1.45
N PRO A 95 15.92 0.12 2.59
CA PRO A 95 17.23 -0.51 2.76
C PRO A 95 17.11 -2.03 2.64
N LYS A 96 18.17 -2.70 2.18
CA LYS A 96 18.19 -4.17 2.30
C LYS A 96 18.34 -4.53 3.77
N ARG A 97 17.86 -5.71 4.11
CA ARG A 97 17.97 -6.23 5.47
C ARG A 97 19.44 -6.22 5.91
N GLY A 98 19.77 -5.42 6.92
CA GLY A 98 21.13 -5.27 7.45
C GLY A 98 21.87 -3.99 7.04
N GLU A 99 21.25 -3.10 6.24
CA GLU A 99 21.86 -1.85 5.76
C GLU A 99 21.29 -0.59 6.45
N ALA A 100 20.44 -0.74 7.48
CA ALA A 100 19.72 0.37 8.14
C ALA A 100 20.39 0.84 9.44
#